data_AF-E9FDB4-F1
#
_entry.id   AF-E9FDB4-F1
#
_cell.length_a   1.000
_cell.length_b   1.000
_cell.length_c   1.000
_cell.angle_alpha   90.00
_cell.angle_beta   90.00
_cell.angle_gamma   90.00
#
_symmetry.space_group_name_H-M   'P 1'
#
loop_
_entity.id
_entity.type
_entity.pdbx_description
1 polymer ?
#
loop_
_entity_poly.entity_id
_entity_poly.type
_entity_poly.pdbx_seq_one_letter_code
_entity_poly.pdbx_strand_id
1 'polypeptide(L)'
;MASALAVDHSAHTVMPGGGNPSVKTSATTSHALCIYYPQANSEPLVQVLNMPSLAAGAAPASNGMRWKWSRPPVALKTKKRRRKLRSPSAWLSLTPENATLLRKAKIRLLLLFDELPEWAKDNEYIRSGWRPETNSYWECMISMGYDTSTTNLATYTRLVAAIRMVVLGSWWSVDVKERYPDINFDDCIVFFLFFLGGIVCYLLSTAYHVLSNYSHATHLFCLKLDFLGILTVTAGCFPPGLWYTFLCASRRVKFTWIAVSSRPRHKPRSLIGPSQVDLAAQFLAAMLALFVKSFQAPKVRPLRGLVFSVMASSALYHLIIKIFQVGWSCADAEYSASLYALTSLIYLCSVTMYAVGARIE
;
A
#
# COMPACT_ATOMS: atom_id res chain seq x y z
N MET A 1 17.86 -77.29 -22.23
CA MET A 1 18.40 -78.28 -21.29
C MET A 1 19.85 -78.55 -21.66
N ALA A 2 20.80 -78.05 -20.89
CA ALA A 2 22.14 -78.61 -20.66
C ALA A 2 22.97 -77.59 -19.87
N SER A 3 23.26 -77.94 -18.63
CA SER A 3 24.10 -77.20 -17.69
C SER A 3 25.58 -77.44 -17.97
N ALA A 4 26.42 -76.42 -17.80
CA ALA A 4 27.88 -76.52 -17.65
C ALA A 4 28.25 -75.71 -16.39
N LEU A 5 28.72 -76.33 -15.31
CA LEU A 5 30.06 -76.83 -15.01
C LEU A 5 31.16 -75.75 -14.94
N ALA A 6 31.69 -75.68 -13.72
CA ALA A 6 33.08 -75.50 -13.32
C ALA A 6 33.67 -74.08 -13.29
N VAL A 7 34.03 -73.72 -12.06
CA VAL A 7 34.92 -72.66 -11.59
C VAL A 7 36.38 -73.10 -11.84
N ASP A 8 37.23 -72.18 -12.29
CA ASP A 8 38.66 -72.22 -11.93
C ASP A 8 39.28 -70.81 -11.89
N HIS A 9 40.32 -70.69 -11.07
CA HIS A 9 40.96 -69.49 -10.56
C HIS A 9 42.17 -69.04 -11.41
N SER A 10 42.50 -67.74 -11.28
CA SER A 10 43.86 -67.12 -11.34
C SER A 10 44.30 -66.36 -12.62
N ALA A 11 44.87 -65.18 -12.36
CA ALA A 11 46.09 -64.59 -12.95
C ALA A 11 45.97 -63.30 -13.80
N HIS A 12 46.56 -62.23 -13.23
CA HIS A 12 47.55 -61.30 -13.80
C HIS A 12 47.27 -60.39 -15.03
N THR A 13 47.18 -59.09 -14.72
CA THR A 13 47.96 -57.93 -15.25
C THR A 13 47.90 -57.44 -16.72
N VAL A 14 47.65 -56.12 -16.84
CA VAL A 14 48.03 -55.10 -17.85
C VAL A 14 47.20 -54.92 -19.15
N MET A 15 46.73 -53.66 -19.31
CA MET A 15 46.08 -52.92 -20.43
C MET A 15 46.82 -53.01 -21.80
N PRO A 16 46.28 -52.60 -22.98
CA PRO A 16 45.32 -51.50 -23.21
C PRO A 16 44.27 -51.63 -24.35
N GLY A 17 43.29 -50.70 -24.37
CA GLY A 17 42.64 -50.26 -25.61
C GLY A 17 41.10 -50.36 -25.69
N GLY A 18 40.44 -49.18 -25.65
CA GLY A 18 39.28 -48.83 -26.49
C GLY A 18 37.92 -49.49 -26.24
N GLY A 19 36.94 -48.72 -25.75
CA GLY A 19 35.52 -49.03 -25.90
C GLY A 19 34.62 -48.44 -24.81
N ASN A 20 33.84 -47.41 -25.15
CA ASN A 20 32.72 -46.90 -24.34
C ASN A 20 31.58 -47.95 -24.36
N PRO A 21 30.82 -48.17 -23.27
CA PRO A 21 29.52 -47.49 -23.19
C PRO A 21 28.97 -47.19 -21.77
N SER A 22 28.40 -45.98 -21.64
CA SER A 22 27.06 -45.70 -21.11
C SER A 22 26.61 -46.39 -19.80
N VAL A 23 26.94 -45.78 -18.66
CA VAL A 23 26.24 -46.05 -17.38
C VAL A 23 24.99 -45.16 -17.29
N LYS A 24 23.81 -45.78 -17.32
CA LYS A 24 22.54 -45.16 -16.92
C LYS A 24 22.48 -45.12 -15.39
N THR A 25 22.69 -43.95 -14.79
CA THR A 25 22.27 -43.70 -13.40
C THR A 25 20.92 -43.00 -13.38
N SER A 26 19.95 -43.71 -12.80
CA SER A 26 18.61 -43.24 -12.41
C SER A 26 18.68 -41.91 -11.66
N ALA A 27 18.00 -40.88 -12.18
CA ALA A 27 17.86 -39.59 -11.54
C ALA A 27 16.78 -39.65 -10.45
N THR A 28 17.19 -39.83 -9.20
CA THR A 28 16.38 -39.47 -8.04
C THR A 28 16.45 -37.95 -7.87
N THR A 29 15.33 -37.29 -8.15
CA THR A 29 15.15 -35.84 -8.01
C THR A 29 15.24 -35.44 -6.54
N SER A 30 16.46 -35.19 -6.05
CA SER A 30 16.67 -34.52 -4.78
C SER A 30 16.36 -33.04 -4.98
N HIS A 31 15.22 -32.58 -4.46
CA HIS A 31 14.97 -31.15 -4.27
C HIS A 31 15.95 -30.64 -3.22
N ALA A 32 17.14 -30.23 -3.65
CA ALA A 32 18.08 -29.54 -2.80
C ALA A 32 17.43 -28.22 -2.34
N LEU A 33 17.17 -28.11 -1.04
CA LEU A 33 16.84 -26.84 -0.39
C LEU A 33 18.10 -25.99 -0.48
N CYS A 34 18.20 -25.12 -1.50
CA CYS A 34 19.24 -24.11 -1.54
C CYS A 34 18.95 -23.10 -0.43
N ILE A 35 19.61 -23.28 0.70
CA ILE A 35 19.78 -22.27 1.73
C ILE A 35 21.01 -21.48 1.32
N TYR A 36 20.89 -20.16 1.15
CA TYR A 36 22.06 -19.32 0.98
C TYR A 36 22.70 -19.16 2.36
N TYR A 37 23.78 -19.90 2.64
CA TYR A 37 24.60 -19.61 3.82
C TYR A 37 25.34 -18.30 3.54
N PRO A 38 25.10 -17.22 4.32
CA PRO A 38 25.98 -16.07 4.25
C PRO A 38 27.39 -16.54 4.60
N GLN A 39 28.38 -16.17 3.80
CA GLN A 39 29.78 -16.44 4.10
C GLN A 39 30.09 -15.90 5.51
N ALA A 40 30.32 -16.82 6.44
CA ALA A 40 30.91 -16.51 7.73
C ALA A 40 32.34 -16.03 7.47
N ASN A 41 32.52 -14.72 7.23
CA ASN A 41 33.74 -13.91 7.41
C ASN A 41 33.66 -12.50 6.77
N SER A 42 32.47 -11.91 6.65
CA SER A 42 32.36 -10.45 6.53
C SER A 42 31.61 -9.94 7.75
N GLU A 43 32.33 -9.30 8.68
CA GLU A 43 31.69 -8.59 9.78
C GLU A 43 30.61 -7.65 9.23
N PRO A 44 29.40 -7.60 9.83
CA PRO A 44 28.48 -6.53 9.53
C PRO A 44 29.11 -5.25 10.08
N LEU A 45 29.65 -4.42 9.19
CA LEU A 45 29.94 -3.02 9.47
C LEU A 45 28.59 -2.32 9.71
N VAL A 46 28.05 -2.52 10.90
CA VAL A 46 27.01 -1.68 11.47
C VAL A 46 27.70 -0.35 11.76
N GLN A 47 27.78 0.52 10.74
CA GLN A 47 27.94 1.95 11.01
C GLN A 47 26.65 2.41 11.67
N VAL A 48 26.61 2.26 13.00
CA VAL A 48 25.78 3.07 13.86
C VAL A 48 26.19 4.52 13.56
N LEU A 49 25.34 5.24 12.84
CA LEU A 49 25.37 6.70 12.86
C LEU A 49 25.21 7.12 14.32
N ASN A 50 26.35 7.39 14.97
CA ASN A 50 26.42 8.10 16.23
C ASN A 50 25.83 9.48 16.01
N MET A 51 24.53 9.62 16.24
CA MET A 51 23.94 10.90 16.63
C MET A 51 24.61 11.31 17.95
N PRO A 52 25.14 12.53 18.09
CA PRO A 52 25.71 12.98 19.34
C PRO A 52 24.61 12.99 20.42
N SER A 53 24.83 12.16 21.44
CA SER A 53 24.20 12.26 22.75
C SER A 53 24.56 13.62 23.36
N LEU A 54 23.62 14.55 23.36
CA LEU A 54 23.66 15.70 24.25
C LEU A 54 23.20 15.22 25.63
N ALA A 55 24.19 14.80 26.42
CA ALA A 55 24.05 14.54 27.84
C ALA A 55 23.50 15.79 28.54
N ALA A 56 22.47 15.55 29.35
CA ALA A 56 21.88 16.51 30.25
C ALA A 56 22.91 16.96 31.29
N GLY A 57 23.30 18.24 31.23
CA GLY A 57 23.94 18.95 32.34
C GLY A 57 22.89 19.68 33.17
N ALA A 58 22.81 19.37 34.46
CA ALA A 58 22.21 20.20 35.52
C ALA A 58 22.93 21.57 35.56
N ALA A 59 22.40 22.73 35.97
CA ALA A 59 21.30 23.19 36.84
C ALA A 59 21.01 24.69 36.45
N PRO A 60 20.23 25.55 37.17
CA PRO A 60 19.45 25.36 38.40
C PRO A 60 17.97 25.82 38.31
N ALA A 61 17.25 25.52 39.40
CA ALA A 61 15.85 25.85 39.61
C ALA A 61 15.55 27.35 39.59
N SER A 62 14.49 27.74 38.88
CA SER A 62 13.71 28.92 39.25
C SER A 62 12.25 28.81 38.78
N ASN A 63 11.40 28.68 39.78
CA ASN A 63 10.04 29.20 39.92
C ASN A 63 9.02 28.97 38.80
N GLY A 64 7.99 28.20 39.17
CA GLY A 64 6.87 27.82 38.35
C GLY A 64 6.06 28.99 37.80
N MET A 65 5.50 28.76 36.61
CA MET A 65 4.34 29.49 36.14
C MET A 65 3.37 28.47 35.54
N ARG A 66 2.31 28.18 36.30
CA ARG A 66 1.20 27.31 35.94
C ARG A 66 0.28 28.10 35.00
N TRP A 67 0.16 27.69 33.75
CA TRP A 67 -0.80 28.27 32.81
C TRP A 67 -2.22 27.85 33.19
N LYS A 68 -2.89 28.68 33.99
CA LYS A 68 -4.34 28.62 34.24
C LYS A 68 -5.06 29.34 33.10
N TRP A 69 -5.93 28.62 32.40
CA TRP A 69 -6.95 29.23 31.55
C TRP A 69 -7.99 29.94 32.43
N SER A 70 -7.81 31.24 32.64
CA SER A 70 -8.80 32.09 33.30
C SER A 70 -9.56 32.90 32.24
N ARG A 71 -10.84 32.61 32.07
CA ARG A 71 -11.77 33.49 31.32
C ARG A 71 -12.00 34.76 32.16
N PRO A 72 -11.89 35.98 31.62
CA PRO A 72 -12.29 37.17 32.35
C PRO A 72 -13.82 37.30 32.37
N PRO A 73 -14.44 37.76 33.47
CA PRO A 73 -15.86 38.07 33.50
C PRO A 73 -16.07 39.47 32.90
N VAL A 74 -16.53 39.54 31.66
CA VAL A 74 -17.08 40.78 31.11
C VAL A 74 -18.55 40.85 31.47
N ALA A 75 -18.87 41.56 32.55
CA ALA A 75 -20.23 41.90 32.92
C ALA A 75 -20.79 42.94 31.93
N LEU A 76 -21.48 42.48 30.90
CA LEU A 76 -22.26 43.34 30.00
C LEU A 76 -23.55 43.78 30.71
N LYS A 77 -23.56 45.03 31.21
CA LYS A 77 -24.78 45.72 31.63
C LYS A 77 -25.72 45.84 30.45
N THR A 78 -26.82 45.08 30.45
CA THR A 78 -27.85 45.14 29.42
C THR A 78 -28.73 46.38 29.62
N LYS A 79 -28.35 47.51 29.02
CA LYS A 79 -29.31 48.61 28.78
C LYS A 79 -30.25 48.17 27.67
N LYS A 80 -31.48 47.83 28.06
CA LYS A 80 -32.59 47.42 27.18
C LYS A 80 -33.06 48.62 26.33
N ARG A 81 -32.29 49.00 25.31
CA ARG A 81 -32.72 49.98 24.31
C ARG A 81 -33.57 49.24 23.28
N ARG A 82 -34.89 49.30 23.42
CA ARG A 82 -35.86 48.83 22.40
C ARG A 82 -35.61 49.60 21.10
N ARG A 83 -34.75 49.06 20.23
CA ARG A 83 -34.71 49.45 18.83
C ARG A 83 -35.89 48.77 18.17
N LYS A 84 -36.86 49.57 17.71
CA LYS A 84 -38.02 49.13 16.92
C LYS A 84 -37.47 48.29 15.76
N LEU A 85 -37.69 46.97 15.79
CA LEU A 85 -37.30 46.09 14.68
C LEU A 85 -38.10 46.56 13.46
N ARG A 86 -37.38 47.11 12.50
CA ARG A 86 -37.92 47.39 11.16
C ARG A 86 -38.21 46.02 10.52
N SER A 87 -39.36 45.93 9.86
CA SER A 87 -39.84 44.76 9.11
C SER A 87 -38.71 43.96 8.43
N PRO A 88 -38.68 42.62 8.49
CA PRO A 88 -37.73 41.77 7.78
C PRO A 88 -37.76 41.89 6.25
N SER A 89 -38.78 42.53 5.67
CA SER A 89 -38.98 42.57 4.21
C SER A 89 -38.04 43.49 3.44
N ALA A 90 -37.18 44.28 4.10
CA ALA A 90 -36.31 45.27 3.44
C ALA A 90 -34.91 44.75 3.04
N TRP A 91 -34.54 43.51 3.41
CA TRP A 91 -33.18 42.96 3.19
C TRP A 91 -33.06 41.97 2.03
N LEU A 92 -34.13 41.75 1.25
CA LEU A 92 -34.17 40.69 0.23
C LEU A 92 -34.55 41.18 -1.17
N SER A 93 -34.11 42.38 -1.56
CA SER A 93 -33.81 42.62 -2.96
C SER A 93 -32.44 42.01 -3.26
N LEU A 94 -32.42 40.75 -3.71
CA LEU A 94 -31.22 40.11 -4.25
C LEU A 94 -30.76 40.89 -5.48
N THR A 95 -29.88 41.86 -5.30
CA THR A 95 -29.15 42.44 -6.43
C THR A 95 -28.26 41.35 -7.04
N PRO A 96 -28.01 41.36 -8.36
CA PRO A 96 -27.15 40.38 -9.01
C PRO A 96 -25.75 40.29 -8.36
N GLU A 97 -25.24 41.41 -7.84
CA GLU A 97 -23.97 41.51 -7.11
C GLU A 97 -24.02 40.84 -5.72
N ASN A 98 -25.07 41.08 -4.94
CA ASN A 98 -25.24 40.41 -3.64
C ASN A 98 -25.46 38.90 -3.82
N ALA A 99 -26.17 38.49 -4.88
CA ALA A 99 -26.33 37.08 -5.22
C ALA A 99 -25.00 36.41 -5.61
N THR A 100 -24.13 37.11 -6.36
CA THR A 100 -22.80 36.58 -6.72
C THR A 100 -21.84 36.56 -5.55
N LEU A 101 -21.84 37.57 -4.68
CA LEU A 101 -21.04 37.57 -3.45
C LEU A 101 -21.49 36.50 -2.47
N LEU A 102 -22.79 36.31 -2.30
CA LEU A 102 -23.35 35.25 -1.45
C LEU A 102 -23.05 33.85 -2.02
N ARG A 103 -23.06 33.70 -3.36
CA ARG A 103 -22.61 32.47 -4.03
C ARG A 103 -21.12 32.21 -3.80
N LYS A 104 -20.27 33.23 -3.97
CA LYS A 104 -18.82 33.13 -3.68
C LYS A 104 -18.55 32.83 -2.20
N ALA A 105 -19.30 33.42 -1.28
CA ALA A 105 -19.20 33.16 0.15
C ALA A 105 -19.65 31.74 0.50
N LYS A 106 -20.74 31.23 -0.10
CA LYS A 106 -21.19 29.84 0.06
C LYS A 106 -20.20 28.82 -0.50
N ILE A 107 -19.53 29.13 -1.62
CA ILE A 107 -18.49 28.26 -2.19
C ILE A 107 -17.25 28.18 -1.29
N ARG A 108 -16.96 29.24 -0.53
CA ARG A 108 -15.84 29.27 0.44
C ARG A 108 -16.22 28.84 1.85
N LEU A 109 -17.50 28.69 2.15
CA LEU A 109 -17.96 28.25 3.46
C LEU A 109 -17.92 26.71 3.51
N LEU A 110 -17.20 26.18 4.49
CA LEU A 110 -17.19 24.75 4.77
C LEU A 110 -18.53 24.34 5.37
N LEU A 111 -19.06 23.22 4.88
CA LEU A 111 -20.35 22.67 5.28
C LEU A 111 -20.23 21.81 6.55
N LEU A 112 -21.32 21.77 7.31
CA LEU A 112 -21.55 20.77 8.35
C LEU A 112 -21.97 19.43 7.72
N PHE A 113 -21.72 18.31 8.42
CA PHE A 113 -22.06 16.97 7.93
C PHE A 113 -23.53 16.83 7.50
N ASP A 114 -24.45 17.44 8.25
CA ASP A 114 -25.88 17.37 7.98
C ASP A 114 -26.30 18.16 6.73
N GLU A 115 -25.47 19.12 6.30
CA GLU A 115 -25.69 19.96 5.12
C GLU A 115 -25.17 19.32 3.82
N LEU A 116 -24.41 18.22 3.91
CA LEU A 116 -23.93 17.51 2.73
C LEU A 116 -25.09 16.85 1.98
N PRO A 117 -24.98 16.71 0.65
CA PRO A 117 -25.86 15.82 -0.06
C PRO A 117 -25.64 14.38 0.40
N GLU A 118 -26.69 13.57 0.37
CA GLU A 118 -26.70 12.22 0.95
C GLU A 118 -25.61 11.30 0.37
N TRP A 119 -25.24 11.50 -0.90
CA TRP A 119 -24.18 10.73 -1.55
C TRP A 119 -22.76 11.07 -1.05
N ALA A 120 -22.55 12.26 -0.48
CA ALA A 120 -21.25 12.73 0.01
C ALA A 120 -21.05 12.49 1.51
N LYS A 121 -22.13 12.11 2.24
CA LYS A 121 -22.09 11.80 3.67
C LYS A 121 -21.38 10.46 3.92
N ASP A 122 -20.05 10.51 3.97
CA ASP A 122 -19.26 9.30 4.17
C ASP A 122 -19.02 8.98 5.65
N ASN A 123 -18.55 9.95 6.46
CA ASN A 123 -18.21 9.73 7.87
C ASN A 123 -18.96 10.67 8.82
N GLU A 124 -19.93 10.13 9.55
CA GLU A 124 -20.75 10.85 10.54
C GLU A 124 -19.97 11.43 11.73
N TYR A 125 -18.78 10.89 12.01
CA TYR A 125 -17.91 11.41 13.08
C TYR A 125 -17.24 12.74 12.69
N ILE A 126 -17.14 13.06 11.40
CA ILE A 126 -16.57 14.34 10.92
C ILE A 126 -17.71 15.34 10.76
N ARG A 127 -17.94 16.15 11.80
CA ARG A 127 -19.13 17.03 11.86
C ARG A 127 -19.06 18.29 11.02
N SER A 128 -17.87 18.76 10.65
CA SER A 128 -17.69 20.02 9.91
C SER A 128 -16.44 19.96 9.04
N GLY A 129 -16.26 20.98 8.20
CA GLY A 129 -15.10 21.07 7.32
C GLY A 129 -15.32 20.37 5.98
N TRP A 130 -16.56 20.21 5.51
CA TRP A 130 -16.81 19.58 4.22
C TRP A 130 -16.87 20.61 3.10
N ARG A 131 -16.34 20.27 1.93
CA ARG A 131 -16.36 21.18 0.78
C ARG A 131 -17.74 21.15 0.11
N PRO A 132 -18.29 22.30 -0.28
CA PRO A 132 -19.53 22.34 -1.05
C PRO A 132 -19.33 21.80 -2.46
N GLU A 133 -20.43 21.40 -3.09
CA GLU A 133 -20.44 21.00 -4.49
C GLU A 133 -20.10 22.19 -5.41
N THR A 134 -19.08 22.05 -6.25
CA THR A 134 -18.57 23.18 -7.06
C THR A 134 -19.03 23.14 -8.52
N ASN A 135 -19.28 21.95 -9.08
CA ASN A 135 -19.52 21.74 -10.52
C ASN A 135 -18.46 22.42 -11.41
N SER A 136 -17.23 22.60 -10.91
CA SER A 136 -16.12 23.21 -11.63
C SER A 136 -14.81 22.56 -11.21
N TYR A 137 -14.09 21.98 -12.17
CA TYR A 137 -12.79 21.33 -11.94
C TYR A 137 -11.76 22.32 -11.39
N TRP A 138 -11.79 23.55 -11.88
CA TRP A 138 -10.90 24.61 -11.44
C TRP A 138 -11.17 25.00 -9.98
N GLU A 139 -12.45 25.14 -9.60
CA GLU A 139 -12.83 25.43 -8.21
C GLU A 139 -12.49 24.26 -7.27
N CYS A 140 -12.62 23.00 -7.72
CA CYS A 140 -12.12 21.84 -6.97
C CYS A 140 -10.62 21.97 -6.66
N MET A 141 -9.81 22.34 -7.63
CA MET A 141 -8.36 22.51 -7.44
C MET A 141 -8.03 23.72 -6.56
N ILE A 142 -8.64 24.89 -6.78
CA ILE A 142 -8.39 26.07 -5.94
C ILE A 142 -8.84 25.81 -4.49
N SER A 143 -9.92 25.05 -4.28
CA SER A 143 -10.38 24.68 -2.95
C SER A 143 -9.32 23.98 -2.11
N MET A 144 -8.37 23.30 -2.74
CA MET A 144 -7.23 22.70 -2.04
C MET A 144 -6.29 23.74 -1.39
N GLY A 145 -6.24 24.96 -1.92
CA GLY A 145 -5.33 26.00 -1.43
C GLY A 145 -5.84 26.77 -0.21
N TYR A 146 -7.16 26.75 0.04
CA TYR A 146 -7.78 27.58 1.08
C TYR A 146 -8.60 26.81 2.12
N ASP A 147 -8.90 25.54 1.87
CA ASP A 147 -9.67 24.72 2.80
C ASP A 147 -8.73 23.95 3.76
N THR A 148 -9.04 24.00 5.06
CA THR A 148 -8.30 23.29 6.12
C THR A 148 -8.97 21.95 6.50
N SER A 149 -9.87 21.45 5.68
CA SER A 149 -10.61 20.22 5.92
C SER A 149 -9.73 18.98 6.03
N THR A 150 -10.34 17.94 6.60
CA THR A 150 -9.83 16.56 6.53
C THR A 150 -9.57 16.11 5.10
N THR A 151 -10.35 16.58 4.12
CA THR A 151 -10.15 16.26 2.71
C THR A 151 -8.87 16.90 2.17
N ASN A 152 -8.55 18.12 2.62
CA ASN A 152 -7.32 18.79 2.27
C ASN A 152 -6.08 18.06 2.78
N LEU A 153 -6.07 17.72 4.08
CA LEU A 153 -5.00 16.92 4.67
C LEU A 153 -4.85 15.56 3.97
N ALA A 154 -5.96 14.90 3.65
CA ALA A 154 -5.97 13.62 2.95
C ALA A 154 -5.32 13.71 1.56
N THR A 155 -5.52 14.81 0.82
CA THR A 155 -4.89 15.01 -0.49
C THR A 155 -3.40 15.29 -0.38
N TYR A 156 -2.99 16.24 0.49
CA TYR A 156 -1.57 16.60 0.61
C TYR A 156 -0.72 15.42 1.08
N THR A 157 -1.22 14.63 2.04
CA THR A 157 -0.52 13.42 2.52
C THR A 157 -0.29 12.41 1.40
N ARG A 158 -1.28 12.19 0.52
CA ARG A 158 -1.16 11.28 -0.64
C ARG A 158 -0.26 11.84 -1.73
N LEU A 159 -0.33 13.14 -2.01
CA LEU A 159 0.55 13.77 -2.99
C LEU A 159 2.01 13.71 -2.54
N VAL A 160 2.28 13.99 -1.26
CA VAL A 160 3.61 13.83 -0.67
C VAL A 160 4.07 12.37 -0.75
N ALA A 161 3.18 11.40 -0.51
CA ALA A 161 3.50 9.99 -0.66
C ALA A 161 3.84 9.62 -2.13
N ALA A 162 3.12 10.15 -3.11
CA ALA A 162 3.42 9.96 -4.53
C ALA A 162 4.82 10.51 -4.88
N ILE A 163 5.12 11.74 -4.45
CA ILE A 163 6.45 12.36 -4.64
C ILE A 163 7.53 11.52 -3.97
N ARG A 164 7.28 11.06 -2.74
CA ARG A 164 8.20 10.19 -2.00
C ARG A 164 8.48 8.90 -2.77
N MET A 165 7.48 8.27 -3.40
CA MET A 165 7.71 7.08 -4.23
C MET A 165 8.59 7.36 -5.44
N VAL A 166 8.42 8.51 -6.10
CA VAL A 166 9.31 8.93 -7.21
C VAL A 166 10.73 9.12 -6.70
N VAL A 167 10.92 9.90 -5.63
CA VAL A 167 12.25 10.18 -5.06
C VAL A 167 12.94 8.90 -4.61
N LEU A 168 12.22 8.02 -3.90
CA LEU A 168 12.76 6.74 -3.45
C LEU A 168 13.10 5.81 -4.62
N GLY A 169 12.28 5.75 -5.66
CA GLY A 169 12.56 4.95 -6.86
C GLY A 169 13.80 5.44 -7.61
N SER A 170 13.94 6.76 -7.78
CA SER A 170 15.13 7.37 -8.39
C SER A 170 16.38 7.14 -7.54
N TRP A 171 16.28 7.32 -6.22
CA TRP A 171 17.38 7.07 -5.30
C TRP A 171 17.80 5.59 -5.31
N TRP A 172 16.83 4.68 -5.20
CA TRP A 172 17.05 3.23 -5.26
C TRP A 172 17.81 2.83 -6.53
N SER A 173 17.44 3.40 -7.69
CA SER A 173 18.07 3.08 -8.97
C SER A 173 19.55 3.46 -9.03
N VAL A 174 19.94 4.54 -8.35
CA VAL A 174 21.35 4.99 -8.26
C VAL A 174 22.09 4.15 -7.24
N ASP A 175 21.53 4.03 -6.05
CA ASP A 175 22.13 3.41 -4.88
C ASP A 175 22.38 1.90 -5.08
N VAL A 176 21.41 1.19 -5.68
CA VAL A 176 21.53 -0.25 -5.90
C VAL A 176 22.63 -0.57 -6.92
N LYS A 177 22.82 0.28 -7.93
CA LYS A 177 23.85 0.09 -8.96
C LYS A 177 25.25 0.30 -8.40
N GLU A 178 25.41 1.17 -7.42
CA GLU A 178 26.68 1.42 -6.73
C GLU A 178 27.02 0.25 -5.79
N ARG A 179 26.05 -0.23 -5.00
CA ARG A 179 26.28 -1.29 -4.01
C ARG A 179 26.32 -2.69 -4.59
N TYR A 180 25.58 -2.95 -5.67
CA TYR A 180 25.42 -4.28 -6.27
C TYR A 180 25.72 -4.23 -7.78
N PRO A 181 26.98 -4.38 -8.18
CA PRO A 181 27.39 -4.34 -9.59
C PRO A 181 26.73 -5.42 -10.47
N ASP A 182 26.33 -6.53 -9.86
CA ASP A 182 25.72 -7.68 -10.53
C ASP A 182 24.20 -7.52 -10.80
N ILE A 183 23.63 -6.35 -10.49
CA ILE A 183 22.21 -6.10 -10.73
C ILE A 183 21.88 -6.22 -12.23
N ASN A 184 20.82 -6.95 -12.53
CA ASN A 184 20.38 -7.17 -13.91
C ASN A 184 19.12 -6.34 -14.25
N PHE A 185 18.75 -6.36 -15.52
CA PHE A 185 17.57 -5.63 -16.01
C PHE A 185 16.25 -6.14 -15.40
N ASP A 186 16.16 -7.41 -15.02
CA ASP A 186 14.94 -7.95 -14.42
C ASP A 186 14.73 -7.38 -13.00
N ASP A 187 15.80 -7.21 -12.23
CA ASP A 187 15.76 -6.56 -10.92
C ASP A 187 15.22 -5.13 -11.06
N CYS A 188 15.66 -4.39 -12.09
CA CYS A 188 15.12 -3.07 -12.39
C CYS A 188 13.61 -3.11 -12.72
N ILE A 189 13.15 -4.09 -13.49
CA ILE A 189 11.71 -4.21 -13.84
C ILE A 189 10.87 -4.47 -12.59
N VAL A 190 11.26 -5.43 -11.73
CA VAL A 190 10.42 -5.81 -10.58
C VAL A 190 10.26 -4.67 -9.59
N PHE A 191 11.32 -3.90 -9.33
CA PHE A 191 11.23 -2.72 -8.47
C PHE A 191 10.56 -1.53 -9.18
N PHE A 192 10.74 -1.36 -10.49
CA PHE A 192 9.99 -0.36 -11.25
C PHE A 192 8.47 -0.58 -11.12
N LEU A 193 7.99 -1.82 -11.23
CA LEU A 193 6.57 -2.14 -11.05
C LEU A 193 6.07 -1.81 -9.65
N PHE A 194 6.89 -2.03 -8.62
CA PHE A 194 6.57 -1.65 -7.24
C PHE A 194 6.43 -0.13 -7.08
N PHE A 195 7.43 0.64 -7.51
CA PHE A 195 7.38 2.10 -7.42
C PHE A 195 6.25 2.69 -8.26
N LEU A 196 6.08 2.21 -9.50
CA LEU A 196 4.99 2.62 -10.39
C LEU A 196 3.63 2.32 -9.76
N GLY A 197 3.46 1.14 -9.17
CA GLY A 197 2.23 0.75 -8.48
C GLY A 197 1.86 1.71 -7.35
N GLY A 198 2.84 2.06 -6.51
CA GLY A 198 2.68 3.05 -5.45
C GLY A 198 2.35 4.46 -5.97
N ILE A 199 3.09 4.94 -6.98
CA ILE A 199 2.87 6.25 -7.61
C ILE A 199 1.44 6.35 -8.15
N VAL A 200 1.01 5.36 -8.95
CA VAL A 200 -0.33 5.34 -9.54
C VAL A 200 -1.39 5.32 -8.45
N CYS A 201 -1.24 4.50 -7.41
CA CYS A 201 -2.18 4.45 -6.28
C CYS A 201 -2.34 5.81 -5.61
N TYR A 202 -1.23 6.45 -5.22
CA TYR A 202 -1.30 7.72 -4.53
C TYR A 202 -1.82 8.85 -5.42
N LEU A 203 -1.50 8.85 -6.73
CA LEU A 203 -2.03 9.85 -7.67
C LEU A 203 -3.53 9.69 -7.94
N LEU A 204 -4.01 8.45 -8.14
CA LEU A 204 -5.45 8.21 -8.30
C LEU A 204 -6.23 8.59 -7.04
N SER A 205 -5.67 8.30 -5.87
CA SER A 205 -6.25 8.70 -4.59
C SER A 205 -6.24 10.22 -4.37
N THR A 206 -5.15 10.88 -4.76
CA THR A 206 -5.05 12.35 -4.79
C THR A 206 -6.13 12.94 -5.70
N ALA A 207 -6.28 12.42 -6.92
CA ALA A 207 -7.28 12.88 -7.87
C ALA A 207 -8.71 12.73 -7.33
N TYR A 208 -9.02 11.61 -6.65
CA TYR A 208 -10.29 11.44 -5.96
C TYR A 208 -10.52 12.52 -4.91
N HIS A 209 -9.58 12.73 -3.99
CA HIS A 209 -9.76 13.74 -2.96
C HIS A 209 -9.77 15.17 -3.51
N VAL A 210 -9.12 15.47 -4.64
CA VAL A 210 -9.26 16.78 -5.29
C VAL A 210 -10.66 16.97 -5.86
N LEU A 211 -11.19 15.95 -6.56
CA LEU A 211 -12.41 16.03 -7.37
C LEU A 211 -13.69 15.53 -6.68
N SER A 212 -13.60 15.09 -5.41
CA SER A 212 -14.71 14.45 -4.68
C SER A 212 -15.93 15.36 -4.47
N ASN A 213 -15.77 16.68 -4.59
CA ASN A 213 -16.83 17.68 -4.44
C ASN A 213 -17.29 18.28 -5.79
N TYR A 214 -16.92 17.71 -6.93
CA TYR A 214 -17.34 18.25 -8.23
C TYR A 214 -18.84 18.04 -8.49
N SER A 215 -19.25 16.77 -8.56
CA SER A 215 -20.64 16.32 -8.78
C SER A 215 -20.74 14.87 -8.33
N HIS A 216 -21.97 14.36 -8.14
CA HIS A 216 -22.18 12.96 -7.75
C HIS A 216 -21.57 11.96 -8.76
N ALA A 217 -21.70 12.22 -10.07
CA ALA A 217 -21.17 11.34 -11.10
C ALA A 217 -19.64 11.28 -11.08
N THR A 218 -18.98 12.44 -10.96
CA THR A 218 -17.52 12.52 -10.88
C THR A 218 -16.99 11.94 -9.59
N HIS A 219 -17.69 12.16 -8.46
CA HIS A 219 -17.35 11.53 -7.18
C HIS A 219 -17.29 10.01 -7.31
N LEU A 220 -18.33 9.38 -7.85
CA LEU A 220 -18.38 7.92 -8.03
C LEU A 220 -17.31 7.43 -9.02
N PHE A 221 -17.08 8.15 -10.12
CA PHE A 221 -16.05 7.79 -11.10
C PHE A 221 -14.66 7.83 -10.46
N CYS A 222 -14.30 8.92 -9.77
CA CYS A 222 -13.01 9.04 -9.12
C CYS A 222 -12.87 8.07 -7.93
N LEU A 223 -13.95 7.74 -7.22
CA LEU A 223 -13.92 6.71 -6.17
C LEU A 223 -13.55 5.33 -6.74
N LYS A 224 -14.04 4.99 -7.95
CA LYS A 224 -13.63 3.76 -8.63
C LYS A 224 -12.15 3.78 -9.01
N LEU A 225 -11.64 4.93 -9.45
CA LEU A 225 -10.21 5.10 -9.73
C LEU A 225 -9.37 4.98 -8.46
N ASP A 226 -9.83 5.49 -7.32
CA ASP A 226 -9.17 5.31 -6.02
C ASP A 226 -9.09 3.83 -5.63
N PHE A 227 -10.19 3.08 -5.82
CA PHE A 227 -10.17 1.62 -5.66
C PHE A 227 -9.22 0.92 -6.64
N LEU A 228 -9.18 1.36 -7.90
CA LEU A 228 -8.22 0.86 -8.88
C LEU A 228 -6.78 1.10 -8.42
N GLY A 229 -6.50 2.24 -7.80
CA GLY A 229 -5.21 2.53 -7.18
C GLY A 229 -4.79 1.46 -6.16
N ILE A 230 -5.69 1.08 -5.24
CA ILE A 230 -5.42 0.03 -4.25
C ILE A 230 -5.12 -1.32 -4.93
N LEU A 231 -5.85 -1.67 -6.00
CA LEU A 231 -5.57 -2.87 -6.80
C LEU A 231 -4.18 -2.79 -7.42
N THR A 232 -3.83 -1.64 -8.01
CA THR A 232 -2.56 -1.42 -8.71
C THR A 232 -1.34 -1.48 -7.78
N VAL A 233 -1.40 -0.87 -6.59
CA VAL A 233 -0.28 -0.96 -5.63
C VAL A 233 -0.11 -2.38 -5.10
N THR A 234 -1.22 -3.09 -4.85
CA THR A 234 -1.16 -4.49 -4.39
C THR A 234 -0.51 -5.37 -5.46
N ALA A 235 -0.89 -5.19 -6.73
CA ALA A 235 -0.24 -5.87 -7.85
C ALA A 235 1.24 -5.51 -7.99
N GLY A 236 1.62 -4.26 -7.76
CA GLY A 236 3.02 -3.80 -7.81
C GLY A 236 3.90 -4.35 -6.68
N CYS A 237 3.34 -4.68 -5.52
CA CYS A 237 4.08 -5.31 -4.41
C CYS A 237 4.46 -6.77 -4.68
N PHE A 238 3.72 -7.46 -5.54
CA PHE A 238 3.89 -8.89 -5.78
C PHE A 238 5.21 -9.27 -6.51
N PRO A 239 5.62 -8.59 -7.61
CA PRO A 239 6.85 -8.91 -8.33
C PRO A 239 8.13 -8.98 -7.50
N PRO A 240 8.53 -7.94 -6.72
CA PRO A 240 9.79 -8.01 -5.97
C PRO A 240 9.73 -9.06 -4.86
N GLY A 241 8.60 -9.19 -4.15
CA GLY A 241 8.43 -10.22 -3.12
C GLY A 241 8.66 -11.62 -3.68
N LEU A 242 8.00 -11.96 -4.79
CA LEU A 242 8.16 -13.27 -5.40
C LEU A 242 9.57 -13.46 -6.00
N TRP A 243 10.16 -12.42 -6.60
CA TRP A 243 11.46 -12.49 -7.26
C TRP A 243 12.59 -12.87 -6.30
N TYR A 244 12.59 -12.28 -5.11
CA TYR A 244 13.63 -12.48 -4.09
C TYR A 244 13.29 -13.58 -3.07
N THR A 245 12.02 -13.89 -2.82
CA THR A 245 11.66 -15.04 -1.97
C THR A 245 11.98 -16.40 -2.62
N PHE A 246 12.08 -16.45 -3.95
CA PHE A 246 12.41 -17.68 -4.69
C PHE A 246 13.69 -17.55 -5.53
N LEU A 247 14.82 -17.17 -4.91
CA LEU A 247 16.10 -16.96 -5.61
C LEU A 247 16.45 -18.09 -6.58
N CYS A 248 16.26 -19.34 -6.16
CA CYS A 248 16.66 -20.54 -6.89
C CYS A 248 15.69 -20.96 -8.02
N ALA A 249 14.53 -20.32 -8.14
CA ALA A 249 13.62 -20.60 -9.24
C ALA A 249 14.21 -20.05 -10.55
N SER A 250 14.03 -20.78 -11.66
CA SER A 250 14.51 -20.30 -12.95
C SER A 250 13.78 -19.01 -13.37
N ARG A 251 14.50 -18.13 -14.09
CA ARG A 251 13.97 -16.86 -14.63
C ARG A 251 12.59 -17.03 -15.27
N ARG A 252 12.41 -18.07 -16.10
CA ARG A 252 11.14 -18.38 -16.78
C ARG A 252 10.01 -18.65 -15.79
N VAL A 253 10.26 -19.43 -14.74
CA VAL A 253 9.26 -19.76 -13.72
C VAL A 253 8.83 -18.52 -12.95
N LYS A 254 9.79 -17.67 -12.54
CA LYS A 254 9.50 -16.39 -11.86
C LYS A 254 8.60 -15.50 -12.72
N PHE A 255 8.96 -15.31 -13.99
CA PHE A 255 8.13 -14.53 -14.91
C PHE A 255 6.76 -15.15 -15.15
N THR A 256 6.63 -16.48 -15.26
CA THR A 256 5.30 -17.11 -15.38
C THR A 256 4.45 -16.87 -14.14
N TRP A 257 5.04 -16.86 -12.95
CA TRP A 257 4.31 -16.56 -11.72
C TRP A 257 3.93 -15.08 -11.60
N ILE A 258 4.77 -14.15 -12.06
CA ILE A 258 4.52 -12.70 -12.04
C ILE A 258 3.57 -12.26 -13.16
N ALA A 259 3.79 -12.69 -14.40
CA ALA A 259 3.12 -12.20 -15.61
C ALA A 259 1.76 -12.86 -15.88
N VAL A 260 1.25 -13.70 -14.97
CA VAL A 260 -0.12 -14.28 -15.03
C VAL A 260 -0.39 -15.17 -16.27
N SER A 261 0.56 -15.35 -17.18
CA SER A 261 0.27 -15.94 -18.48
C SER A 261 0.34 -17.47 -18.46
N SER A 262 -0.85 -18.06 -18.33
CA SER A 262 -1.22 -19.44 -18.65
C SER A 262 -0.75 -20.52 -17.68
N ARG A 263 -1.70 -21.35 -17.23
CA ARG A 263 -1.40 -22.70 -16.73
C ARG A 263 -0.47 -23.38 -17.74
N PRO A 264 0.67 -23.96 -17.33
CA PRO A 264 1.39 -24.86 -18.21
C PRO A 264 0.42 -25.94 -18.68
N ARG A 265 0.19 -26.01 -20.00
CA ARG A 265 -0.78 -26.93 -20.65
C ARG A 265 -0.50 -28.42 -20.34
N HIS A 266 0.62 -28.73 -19.67
CA HIS A 266 1.12 -30.08 -19.39
C HIS A 266 1.42 -30.40 -17.91
N LYS A 267 1.04 -29.58 -16.92
CA LYS A 267 1.18 -29.98 -15.49
C LYS A 267 -0.14 -30.46 -14.88
N PRO A 268 -0.11 -31.55 -14.08
CA PRO A 268 -1.32 -32.12 -13.48
C PRO A 268 -2.04 -31.14 -12.54
N ARG A 269 -3.36 -31.28 -12.51
CA ARG A 269 -4.40 -30.40 -11.93
C ARG A 269 -4.32 -30.09 -10.42
N SER A 270 -3.31 -30.57 -9.69
CA SER A 270 -3.47 -30.79 -8.24
C SER A 270 -2.95 -29.70 -7.29
N LEU A 271 -2.34 -28.61 -7.77
CA LEU A 271 -1.90 -27.54 -6.85
C LEU A 271 -2.14 -26.16 -7.45
N ILE A 272 -3.06 -25.41 -6.85
CA ILE A 272 -3.25 -23.98 -7.11
C ILE A 272 -1.93 -23.29 -6.75
N GLY A 273 -1.28 -22.69 -7.74
CA GLY A 273 -0.03 -21.97 -7.50
C GLY A 273 -0.27 -20.71 -6.66
N PRO A 274 0.71 -20.24 -5.89
CA PRO A 274 0.56 -19.07 -5.03
C PRO A 274 0.13 -17.80 -5.78
N SER A 275 0.55 -17.63 -7.05
CA SER A 275 0.12 -16.50 -7.89
C SER A 275 -1.33 -16.57 -8.36
N GLN A 276 -1.97 -17.74 -8.34
CA GLN A 276 -3.36 -17.89 -8.75
C GLN A 276 -4.33 -17.43 -7.66
N VAL A 277 -3.94 -17.58 -6.38
CA VAL A 277 -4.75 -17.13 -5.24
C VAL A 277 -4.83 -15.60 -5.23
N ASP A 278 -3.69 -14.93 -5.34
CA ASP A 278 -3.64 -13.47 -5.36
C ASP A 278 -4.38 -12.87 -6.55
N LEU A 279 -4.18 -13.43 -7.75
CA LEU A 279 -4.91 -12.98 -8.94
C LEU A 279 -6.43 -13.17 -8.81
N ALA A 280 -6.88 -14.31 -8.29
CA ALA A 280 -8.30 -14.55 -8.07
C ALA A 280 -8.89 -13.55 -7.05
N ALA A 281 -8.15 -13.26 -5.98
CA ALA A 281 -8.54 -12.27 -4.99
C ALA A 281 -8.59 -10.85 -5.58
N GLN A 282 -7.59 -10.46 -6.38
CA GLN A 282 -7.57 -9.19 -7.10
C GLN A 282 -8.74 -9.07 -8.09
N PHE A 283 -9.01 -10.12 -8.85
CA PHE A 283 -10.14 -10.14 -9.78
C PHE A 283 -11.48 -9.97 -9.05
N LEU A 284 -11.69 -10.73 -7.97
CA LEU A 284 -12.92 -10.62 -7.16
C LEU A 284 -13.06 -9.22 -6.54
N ALA A 285 -11.99 -8.68 -5.96
CA ALA A 285 -11.98 -7.34 -5.40
C ALA A 285 -12.27 -6.28 -6.47
N ALA A 286 -11.70 -6.41 -7.68
CA ALA A 286 -11.98 -5.53 -8.81
C ALA A 286 -13.44 -5.59 -9.25
N MET A 287 -14.01 -6.80 -9.33
CA MET A 287 -15.43 -6.98 -9.69
C MET A 287 -16.34 -6.29 -8.67
N LEU A 288 -16.09 -6.50 -7.38
CA LEU A 288 -16.85 -5.86 -6.30
C LEU A 288 -16.67 -4.34 -6.32
N ALA A 289 -15.44 -3.84 -6.37
CA ALA A 289 -15.13 -2.43 -6.26
C ALA A 289 -15.64 -1.58 -7.43
N LEU A 290 -15.48 -2.07 -8.66
CA LEU A 290 -15.71 -1.27 -9.87
C LEU A 290 -17.14 -1.39 -10.41
N PHE A 291 -17.77 -2.56 -10.23
CA PHE A 291 -19.06 -2.87 -10.87
C PHE A 291 -20.23 -2.93 -9.88
N VAL A 292 -20.00 -3.20 -8.60
CA VAL A 292 -21.08 -3.28 -7.60
C VAL A 292 -21.30 -1.91 -6.95
N LYS A 293 -22.38 -1.22 -7.33
CA LYS A 293 -22.74 0.10 -6.77
C LYS A 293 -22.93 0.08 -5.25
N SER A 294 -23.51 -0.98 -4.69
CA SER A 294 -23.68 -1.10 -3.24
C SER A 294 -22.34 -1.17 -2.51
N PHE A 295 -21.27 -1.65 -3.14
CA PHE A 295 -19.92 -1.70 -2.57
C PHE A 295 -19.27 -0.31 -2.44
N GLN A 296 -19.71 0.65 -3.26
CA GLN A 296 -19.25 2.05 -3.23
C GLN A 296 -19.94 2.87 -2.12
N ALA A 297 -21.01 2.36 -1.51
CA ALA A 297 -21.75 3.10 -0.50
C ALA A 297 -20.92 3.33 0.79
N PRO A 298 -21.15 4.42 1.53
CA PRO A 298 -20.50 4.67 2.82
C PRO A 298 -20.74 3.55 3.85
N LYS A 299 -21.96 3.02 3.90
CA LYS A 299 -22.41 2.02 4.89
C LYS A 299 -21.64 0.70 4.82
N VAL A 300 -21.02 0.40 3.68
CA VAL A 300 -20.23 -0.83 3.48
C VAL A 300 -18.72 -0.62 3.67
N ARG A 301 -18.30 0.52 4.24
CA ARG A 301 -16.89 0.81 4.53
C ARG A 301 -16.15 -0.35 5.25
N PRO A 302 -16.70 -0.99 6.30
CA PRO A 302 -16.00 -2.09 6.96
C PRO A 302 -15.80 -3.30 6.05
N LEU A 303 -16.82 -3.64 5.25
CA LEU A 303 -16.75 -4.73 4.27
C LEU A 303 -15.69 -4.44 3.20
N ARG A 304 -15.60 -3.18 2.75
CA ARG A 304 -14.57 -2.75 1.80
C ARG A 304 -13.15 -2.90 2.37
N GLY A 305 -12.96 -2.48 3.62
CA GLY A 305 -11.70 -2.70 4.33
C GLY A 305 -11.32 -4.18 4.41
N LEU A 306 -12.29 -5.05 4.74
CA LEU A 306 -12.09 -6.50 4.79
C LEU A 306 -11.69 -7.09 3.42
N VAL A 307 -12.42 -6.77 2.35
CA VAL A 307 -12.16 -7.30 1.01
C VAL A 307 -10.75 -6.93 0.52
N PHE A 308 -10.36 -5.65 0.65
CA PHE A 308 -9.01 -5.24 0.25
C PHE A 308 -7.92 -5.84 1.14
N SER A 309 -8.23 -6.12 2.41
CA SER A 309 -7.28 -6.77 3.33
C SER A 309 -7.03 -8.23 3.01
N VAL A 310 -8.09 -8.97 2.71
CA VAL A 310 -7.99 -10.36 2.28
C VAL A 310 -7.20 -10.44 0.98
N MET A 311 -7.49 -9.55 0.03
CA MET A 311 -6.74 -9.43 -1.21
C MET A 311 -5.26 -9.13 -0.97
N ALA A 312 -4.92 -8.09 -0.21
CA ALA A 312 -3.52 -7.75 0.06
C ALA A 312 -2.78 -8.87 0.83
N SER A 313 -3.45 -9.54 1.76
CA SER A 313 -2.87 -10.67 2.50
C SER A 313 -2.58 -11.87 1.60
N SER A 314 -3.37 -12.06 0.53
CA SER A 314 -3.13 -13.14 -0.43
C SER A 314 -1.83 -12.94 -1.23
N ALA A 315 -1.38 -11.70 -1.42
CA ALA A 315 -0.07 -11.41 -1.99
C ALA A 315 1.08 -11.92 -1.10
N LEU A 316 0.88 -12.01 0.23
CA LEU A 316 1.89 -12.51 1.18
C LEU A 316 1.91 -14.04 1.32
N TYR A 317 0.98 -14.75 0.69
CA TYR A 317 0.82 -16.20 0.84
C TYR A 317 2.10 -16.98 0.50
N HIS A 318 2.84 -16.55 -0.51
CA HIS A 318 4.08 -17.20 -0.92
C HIS A 318 5.22 -17.03 0.09
N LEU A 319 5.29 -15.87 0.76
CA LEU A 319 6.19 -15.67 1.90
C LEU A 319 5.84 -16.62 3.04
N ILE A 320 4.56 -16.71 3.40
CA ILE A 320 4.10 -17.55 4.50
C ILE A 320 4.49 -19.02 4.26
N ILE A 321 4.21 -19.56 3.06
CA ILE A 321 4.65 -20.92 2.71
C ILE A 321 6.17 -21.07 2.82
N LYS A 322 6.94 -20.08 2.34
CA LYS A 322 8.40 -20.14 2.42
C LYS A 322 8.90 -20.12 3.85
N ILE A 323 8.35 -19.29 4.72
CA ILE A 323 8.69 -19.26 6.15
C ILE A 323 8.46 -20.65 6.77
N PHE A 324 7.36 -21.33 6.45
CA PHE A 324 7.11 -22.70 6.93
C PHE A 324 8.09 -23.74 6.36
N GLN A 325 8.63 -23.53 5.16
CA GLN A 325 9.59 -24.45 4.53
C GLN A 325 11.01 -24.30 5.06
N VAL A 326 11.49 -23.07 5.26
CA VAL A 326 12.89 -22.79 5.64
C VAL A 326 13.06 -22.47 7.13
N GLY A 327 11.98 -22.19 7.85
CA GLY A 327 12.00 -21.70 9.23
C GLY A 327 12.22 -20.18 9.32
N TRP A 328 11.83 -19.61 10.47
CA TRP A 328 11.85 -18.16 10.68
C TRP A 328 13.25 -17.53 10.58
N SER A 329 14.26 -18.14 11.21
CA SER A 329 15.61 -17.56 11.24
C SER A 329 16.24 -17.48 9.85
N CYS A 330 16.07 -18.50 9.02
CA CYS A 330 16.54 -18.49 7.63
C CYS A 330 15.74 -17.48 6.79
N ALA A 331 14.42 -17.44 6.98
CA ALA A 331 13.54 -16.49 6.30
C ALA A 331 13.90 -15.02 6.57
N ASP A 332 14.23 -14.70 7.82
CA ASP A 332 14.62 -13.34 8.21
C ASP A 332 16.00 -12.96 7.68
N ALA A 333 16.94 -13.92 7.66
CA ALA A 333 18.27 -13.70 7.11
C ALA A 333 18.26 -13.50 5.58
N GLU A 334 17.44 -14.25 4.84
CA GLU A 334 17.45 -14.23 3.37
C GLU A 334 16.59 -13.11 2.75
N TYR A 335 15.43 -12.80 3.32
CA TYR A 335 14.48 -11.82 2.76
C TYR A 335 13.79 -10.94 3.80
N SER A 336 14.39 -10.82 5.00
CA SER A 336 13.92 -9.90 6.05
C SER A 336 12.44 -10.10 6.42
N ALA A 337 12.06 -11.35 6.70
CA ALA A 337 10.71 -11.72 7.14
C ALA A 337 10.14 -10.85 8.27
N SER A 338 10.98 -10.34 9.18
CA SER A 338 10.59 -9.38 10.23
C SER A 338 10.03 -8.07 9.68
N LEU A 339 10.62 -7.51 8.62
CA LEU A 339 10.13 -6.30 7.95
C LEU A 339 8.78 -6.53 7.26
N TYR A 340 8.59 -7.72 6.67
CA TYR A 340 7.30 -8.12 6.12
C TYR A 340 6.23 -8.30 7.20
N ALA A 341 6.58 -8.87 8.35
CA ALA A 341 5.67 -9.01 9.49
C ALA A 341 5.28 -7.64 10.06
N LEU A 342 6.24 -6.72 10.22
CA LEU A 342 5.97 -5.34 10.63
C LEU A 342 5.07 -4.62 9.63
N THR A 343 5.34 -4.76 8.34
CA THR A 343 4.52 -4.18 7.26
C THR A 343 3.09 -4.73 7.32
N SER A 344 2.93 -6.03 7.55
CA SER A 344 1.62 -6.69 7.69
C SER A 344 0.86 -6.16 8.92
N LEU A 345 1.55 -5.96 10.04
CA LEU A 345 0.96 -5.38 11.25
C LEU A 345 0.48 -3.95 11.01
N ILE A 346 1.33 -3.09 10.45
CA ILE A 346 0.99 -1.70 10.10
C ILE A 346 -0.22 -1.67 9.16
N TYR A 347 -0.23 -2.55 8.16
CA TYR A 347 -1.33 -2.68 7.22
C TYR A 347 -2.65 -3.05 7.91
N LEU A 348 -2.65 -4.10 8.73
CA LEU A 348 -3.84 -4.54 9.46
C LEU A 348 -4.35 -3.45 10.42
N CYS A 349 -3.47 -2.78 11.16
CA CYS A 349 -3.83 -1.64 12.00
C CYS A 349 -4.48 -0.51 11.17
N SER A 350 -3.93 -0.20 10.01
CA SER A 350 -4.45 0.84 9.11
C SER A 350 -5.85 0.51 8.60
N VAL A 351 -6.08 -0.75 8.21
CA VAL A 351 -7.40 -1.23 7.79
C VAL A 351 -8.39 -1.18 8.93
N THR A 352 -8.00 -1.61 10.14
CA THR A 352 -8.87 -1.54 11.31
C THR A 352 -9.29 -0.10 11.59
N MET A 353 -8.36 0.85 11.58
CA MET A 353 -8.66 2.28 11.73
C MET A 353 -9.62 2.79 10.64
N TYR A 354 -9.41 2.37 9.40
CA TYR A 354 -10.29 2.70 8.29
C TYR A 354 -11.71 2.11 8.46
N ALA A 355 -11.82 0.83 8.85
CA ALA A 355 -13.07 0.10 8.96
C ALA A 355 -13.93 0.61 10.13
N VAL A 356 -13.31 0.91 11.27
CA VAL A 356 -13.99 1.45 12.46
C VAL A 356 -14.44 2.90 12.22
N GLY A 357 -13.77 3.61 11.32
CA GLY A 357 -13.90 5.06 11.16
C GLY A 357 -13.26 5.77 12.35
N ALA A 358 -12.61 6.91 12.12
CA ALA A 358 -12.02 7.69 13.19
C ALA A 358 -13.12 8.21 14.15
N ARG A 359 -13.44 7.44 15.19
CA ARG A 359 -14.13 7.92 16.40
C ARG A 359 -13.12 8.72 17.20
N ILE A 360 -12.91 9.97 16.80
CA ILE A 360 -12.26 10.93 17.68
C ILE A 360 -13.39 11.44 18.57
N GLU A 361 -13.53 10.84 19.75
CA GLU A 361 -14.45 11.31 20.79
C GLU A 361 -13.98 12.65 21.37
#